data_AF-A0A972VFH6-F1
#
_entry.id   AF-A0A972VFH6-F1
#
_cell.length_a   1.000
_cell.length_b   1.000
_cell.length_c   1.000
_cell.angle_alpha   90.00
_cell.angle_beta   90.00
_cell.angle_gamma   90.00
#
_symmetry.space_group_name_H-M   'P 1'
#
loop_
_entity.id
_entity.type
_entity.pdbx_description
1 polymer ?
#
loop_
_entity_poly.entity_id
_entity_poly.type
_entity_poly.pdbx_seq_one_letter_code
_entity_poly.pdbx_strand_id
1 'polypeptide(L)'
;MKAKRINLRTLAMLALLGALLLNAGCDDVTNAKAGADVPLCTACGQIKGAEACCDPDATACAGCGLAKGSPGCCNIEKGAESASLCAQCGQIKGTDECCKPGQTTCAGCGLVKGSPGCCKLPKS
;
A
#
# COMPACT_ATOMS: atom_id res chain seq x y z
N MET A 1 -12.46 0.00 56.75
CA MET A 1 -12.02 -0.05 55.33
C MET A 1 -11.20 1.21 55.08
N LYS A 2 -9.88 1.08 54.86
CA LYS A 2 -8.93 2.21 54.78
C LYS A 2 -8.87 2.75 53.36
N ALA A 3 -9.41 3.95 53.13
CA ALA A 3 -9.25 4.68 51.88
C ALA A 3 -7.77 5.05 51.68
N LYS A 4 -7.13 4.40 50.71
CA LYS A 4 -5.72 4.62 50.37
C LYS A 4 -5.62 5.94 49.62
N ARG A 5 -5.09 6.98 50.27
CA ARG A 5 -4.75 8.26 49.63
C ARG A 5 -3.64 8.00 48.60
N ILE A 6 -4.02 7.93 47.34
CA ILE A 6 -3.10 7.77 46.21
C ILE A 6 -2.48 9.15 45.97
N ASN A 7 -1.17 9.26 46.22
CA ASN A 7 -0.43 10.51 46.04
C ASN A 7 -0.37 10.87 44.55
N LEU A 8 -0.69 12.13 44.21
CA LEU A 8 -0.76 12.66 42.85
C LEU A 8 0.52 12.42 42.01
N ARG A 9 1.67 12.25 42.67
CA ARG A 9 2.95 11.93 42.03
C ARG A 9 3.01 10.52 41.44
N THR A 10 2.24 9.56 41.97
CA THR A 10 2.22 8.17 41.47
C THR A 10 1.36 8.02 40.22
N LEU A 11 0.39 8.92 40.00
CA LEU A 11 -0.39 8.98 38.75
C LEU A 11 0.45 9.49 37.57
N ALA A 12 1.40 10.40 37.83
CA ALA A 12 2.24 10.97 36.78
C ALA A 12 3.25 9.98 36.17
N MET A 13 3.73 9.00 36.95
CA MET A 13 4.67 7.98 36.43
C MET A 13 4.00 6.87 35.62
N LEU A 14 2.73 6.53 35.88
CA LEU A 14 2.03 5.51 35.09
C LEU A 14 1.57 6.02 33.71
N ALA A 15 1.45 7.34 33.53
CA ALA A 15 1.11 7.91 32.23
C ALA A 15 2.30 7.94 31.26
N LEU A 16 3.55 7.94 31.75
CA LEU A 16 4.73 7.98 30.89
C LEU A 16 5.14 6.63 30.29
N LEU A 17 4.71 5.49 30.87
CA LEU A 17 5.01 4.17 30.30
C LEU A 17 3.97 3.66 29.28
N GLY A 18 2.81 4.33 29.15
CA GLY A 18 1.78 3.95 28.18
C GLY A 18 2.06 4.40 26.75
N ALA A 19 3.05 5.26 26.53
CA ALA A 19 3.31 5.90 25.24
C ALA A 19 4.31 5.16 24.34
N LEU A 20 4.87 4.01 24.76
CA LEU A 20 5.99 3.37 24.07
C LEU A 20 5.68 2.08 23.27
N LEU A 21 4.43 1.62 23.20
CA LEU A 21 4.09 0.31 22.59
C LEU A 21 2.96 0.32 21.55
N LEU A 22 2.66 1.44 20.90
CA LEU A 22 1.68 1.50 19.79
C LEU A 22 2.21 2.07 18.47
N ASN A 23 3.53 2.11 18.24
CA ASN A 23 4.06 2.23 16.88
C ASN A 23 4.16 0.85 16.22
N ALA A 24 3.03 0.20 16.02
CA ALA A 24 2.85 -0.57 14.80
C ALA A 24 2.63 0.49 13.71
N GLY A 25 3.74 0.89 13.08
CA GLY A 25 3.75 1.91 12.03
C GLY A 25 2.77 1.58 10.92
N CYS A 26 1.65 2.30 10.92
CA CYS A 26 0.89 2.61 9.73
C CYS A 26 1.19 4.09 9.44
N ASP A 27 2.45 4.39 9.15
CA ASP A 27 2.88 5.72 8.74
C ASP A 27 2.14 6.11 7.46
N ASP A 28 1.49 7.25 7.57
CA ASP A 28 1.16 8.19 6.50
C ASP A 28 0.26 7.69 5.37
N VAL A 29 -1.04 7.98 5.55
CA VAL A 29 -1.89 8.48 4.46
C VAL A 29 -1.35 9.86 4.05
N THR A 30 -0.16 9.88 3.44
CA THR A 30 0.37 11.08 2.79
C THR A 30 -0.47 11.31 1.56
N ASN A 31 -1.30 12.34 1.68
CA ASN A 31 -1.84 13.16 0.60
C ASN A 31 -1.16 12.86 -0.75
N ALA A 32 -1.81 12.02 -1.55
CA ALA A 32 -1.31 11.59 -2.85
C ALA A 32 -1.19 12.82 -3.74
N LYS A 33 0.04 13.33 -3.85
CA LYS A 33 0.42 14.35 -4.82
C LYS A 33 0.01 13.81 -6.20
N ALA A 34 -0.92 14.48 -6.88
CA ALA A 34 -1.33 14.12 -8.23
C ALA A 34 -0.07 13.99 -9.11
N GLY A 35 0.24 12.76 -9.54
CA GLY A 35 1.44 12.41 -10.32
C GLY A 35 2.57 11.69 -9.58
N ALA A 36 2.45 11.38 -8.28
CA ALA A 36 3.40 10.51 -7.59
C ALA A 36 3.10 9.03 -7.89
N ASP A 37 4.14 8.22 -8.10
CA ASP A 37 4.01 6.78 -8.32
C ASP A 37 3.29 6.12 -7.14
N VAL A 38 2.45 5.13 -7.44
CA VAL A 38 1.63 4.48 -6.41
C VAL A 38 2.36 3.25 -5.89
N PRO A 39 2.79 3.23 -4.62
CA PRO A 39 3.55 2.13 -4.07
C PRO A 39 2.69 0.85 -3.96
N LEU A 40 3.27 -0.28 -4.32
CA LEU A 40 2.69 -1.61 -4.15
C LEU A 40 3.34 -2.32 -2.97
N CYS A 41 2.53 -3.05 -2.21
CA CYS A 41 2.98 -3.96 -1.18
C CYS A 41 3.58 -5.19 -1.86
N THR A 42 4.89 -5.41 -1.69
CA THR A 42 5.58 -6.55 -2.32
C THR A 42 5.22 -7.88 -1.66
N ALA A 43 4.58 -7.86 -0.48
CA ALA A 43 4.10 -9.06 0.21
C ALA A 43 2.77 -9.60 -0.36
N CYS A 44 1.84 -8.72 -0.78
CA CYS A 44 0.51 -9.13 -1.26
C CYS A 44 0.17 -8.64 -2.67
N GLY A 45 0.97 -7.75 -3.26
CA GLY A 45 0.76 -7.18 -4.60
C GLY A 45 -0.25 -6.03 -4.67
N GLN A 46 -0.93 -5.68 -3.57
CA GLN A 46 -1.91 -4.58 -3.54
C GLN A 46 -1.26 -3.21 -3.35
N ILE A 47 -2.01 -2.14 -3.58
CA ILE A 47 -1.56 -0.77 -3.30
C ILE A 47 -1.32 -0.62 -1.79
N LYS A 48 -0.14 -0.13 -1.38
CA LYS A 48 0.17 0.10 0.04
C LYS A 48 -0.81 1.10 0.63
N GLY A 49 -1.40 0.78 1.78
CA GLY A 49 -2.36 1.63 2.48
C GLY A 49 -3.80 1.59 1.92
N ALA A 50 -4.06 0.85 0.85
CA ALA A 50 -5.43 0.57 0.43
C ALA A 50 -6.10 -0.43 1.40
N GLU A 51 -7.42 -0.39 1.53
CA GLU A 51 -8.16 -1.31 2.41
C GLU A 51 -7.91 -2.78 2.04
N ALA A 52 -7.72 -3.08 0.76
CA ALA A 52 -7.40 -4.43 0.28
C ALA A 52 -5.95 -4.86 0.55
N CYS A 53 -5.08 -3.98 1.09
CA CYS A 53 -3.67 -4.28 1.32
C CYS A 53 -3.52 -5.29 2.46
N CYS A 54 -2.95 -6.46 2.16
CA CYS A 54 -2.78 -7.56 3.11
C CYS A 54 -4.09 -8.01 3.76
N ASP A 55 -5.20 -7.87 3.02
CA ASP A 55 -6.49 -8.39 3.43
C ASP A 55 -6.38 -9.92 3.64
N PRO A 56 -6.74 -10.44 4.83
CA PRO A 56 -6.61 -11.86 5.15
C PRO A 56 -7.57 -12.76 4.36
N ASP A 57 -8.66 -12.20 3.83
CA ASP A 57 -9.64 -12.90 3.01
C ASP A 57 -9.26 -12.84 1.51
N ALA A 58 -8.18 -12.14 1.16
CA ALA A 58 -7.71 -12.08 -0.22
C ALA A 58 -7.27 -13.47 -0.71
N THR A 59 -7.86 -13.92 -1.82
CA THR A 59 -7.47 -15.18 -2.45
C THR A 59 -6.05 -15.07 -3.00
N ALA A 60 -5.13 -15.92 -2.54
CA ALA A 60 -3.79 -15.99 -3.09
C ALA A 60 -3.79 -16.53 -4.55
N CYS A 61 -2.97 -15.95 -5.41
CA CYS A 61 -2.76 -16.40 -6.77
C CYS A 61 -1.87 -17.64 -6.77
N ALA A 62 -2.33 -18.74 -7.37
CA ALA A 62 -1.57 -19.98 -7.45
C ALA A 62 -0.23 -19.86 -8.20
N GLY A 63 -0.09 -18.87 -9.10
CA GLY A 63 1.12 -18.68 -9.90
C GLY A 63 2.26 -17.93 -9.19
N CYS A 64 1.94 -16.90 -8.41
CA CYS A 64 2.95 -16.04 -7.76
C CYS A 64 2.83 -15.94 -6.23
N GLY A 65 1.72 -16.40 -5.65
CA GLY A 65 1.44 -16.33 -4.21
C GLY A 65 0.89 -14.98 -3.72
N LEU A 66 0.86 -13.95 -4.57
CA LEU A 66 0.29 -12.64 -4.23
C LEU A 66 -1.23 -12.64 -4.32
N ALA A 67 -1.90 -11.62 -3.78
CA ALA A 67 -3.36 -11.50 -3.85
C ALA A 67 -3.84 -11.49 -5.31
N LYS A 68 -4.73 -12.42 -5.65
CA LYS A 68 -5.27 -12.59 -7.01
C LYS A 68 -6.02 -11.34 -7.43
N GLY A 69 -5.71 -10.85 -8.64
CA GLY A 69 -6.33 -9.65 -9.18
C GLY A 69 -5.74 -8.34 -8.66
N SER A 70 -4.83 -8.39 -7.68
CA SER A 70 -4.05 -7.21 -7.28
C SER A 70 -3.22 -6.67 -8.46
N PRO A 71 -2.84 -5.38 -8.46
CA PRO A 71 -1.98 -4.83 -9.49
C PRO A 71 -0.63 -5.58 -9.59
N GLY A 72 -0.05 -5.96 -8.46
CA GLY A 72 1.22 -6.69 -8.42
C GLY A 72 1.10 -8.18 -8.79
N CYS A 73 -0.10 -8.76 -8.84
CA CYS A 73 -0.30 -10.18 -9.13
C CYS A 73 0.38 -10.58 -10.45
N CYS A 74 1.42 -11.39 -10.39
CA CYS A 74 2.24 -11.83 -11.53
C CYS A 74 2.94 -10.69 -12.30
N ASN A 75 2.96 -9.47 -11.78
CA ASN A 75 3.59 -8.30 -12.40
C ASN A 75 4.80 -7.77 -11.61
N ILE A 76 4.94 -8.17 -10.34
CA ILE A 76 6.12 -7.85 -9.52
C ILE A 76 6.94 -9.12 -9.30
N GLU A 77 8.27 -8.97 -9.26
CA GLU A 77 9.16 -10.07 -8.94
C GLU A 77 9.00 -10.51 -7.49
N LYS A 78 9.04 -11.81 -7.26
CA LYS A 78 8.95 -12.38 -5.92
C LYS A 78 10.19 -12.01 -5.12
N GLY A 79 10.01 -11.27 -4.02
CA GLY A 79 11.11 -10.79 -3.19
C GLY A 79 11.66 -9.42 -3.61
N ALA A 80 11.00 -8.69 -4.51
CA ALA A 80 11.34 -7.30 -4.79
C ALA A 80 11.32 -6.46 -3.49
N GLU A 81 12.36 -5.67 -3.29
CA GLU A 81 12.48 -4.75 -2.13
C GLU A 81 11.45 -3.63 -2.20
N SER A 82 11.12 -3.19 -3.42
CA SER A 82 10.11 -2.19 -3.69
C SER A 82 9.44 -2.43 -5.05
N ALA A 83 8.18 -2.06 -5.15
CA ALA A 83 7.45 -2.04 -6.41
C ALA A 83 6.46 -0.87 -6.37
N SER A 84 6.31 -0.18 -7.50
CA SER A 84 5.37 0.94 -7.63
C SER A 84 4.77 0.95 -9.02
N LEU A 85 3.53 1.41 -9.13
CA LEU A 85 2.89 1.71 -10.40
C LEU A 85 3.20 3.14 -10.82
N CYS A 86 3.57 3.32 -12.08
CA CYS A 86 3.67 4.63 -12.67
C CYS A 86 2.27 5.25 -12.77
N ALA A 87 2.06 6.40 -12.10
CA ALA A 87 0.77 7.09 -12.13
C ALA A 87 0.39 7.62 -13.52
N GLN A 88 1.35 7.74 -14.44
CA GLN A 88 1.11 8.26 -15.80
C GLN A 88 0.63 7.19 -16.78
N CYS A 89 1.17 5.97 -16.69
CA CYS A 89 0.88 4.90 -17.65
C CYS A 89 0.24 3.66 -17.03
N GLY A 90 0.26 3.51 -15.71
CA GLY A 90 -0.30 2.36 -14.99
C GLY A 90 0.57 1.10 -15.01
N GLN A 91 1.75 1.14 -15.65
CA GLN A 91 2.70 0.04 -15.66
C GLN A 91 3.57 0.02 -14.40
N ILE A 92 4.23 -1.11 -14.13
CA ILE A 92 5.22 -1.21 -13.04
C ILE A 92 6.42 -0.32 -13.40
N LYS A 93 6.76 0.60 -12.50
CA LYS A 93 7.85 1.54 -12.72
C LYS A 93 9.19 0.80 -12.87
N GLY A 94 9.99 1.22 -13.84
CA GLY A 94 11.32 0.64 -14.10
C GLY A 94 11.31 -0.59 -15.00
N THR A 95 10.13 -1.08 -15.42
CA THR A 95 10.03 -2.10 -16.48
C THR A 95 10.17 -1.47 -17.87
N ASP A 96 10.55 -2.26 -18.87
CA ASP A 96 10.62 -1.82 -20.28
C ASP A 96 9.26 -1.37 -20.85
N GLU A 97 8.15 -1.78 -20.22
CA GLU A 97 6.80 -1.38 -20.61
C GLU A 97 6.40 -0.02 -20.02
N CYS A 98 7.07 0.44 -18.96
CA CYS A 98 6.80 1.71 -18.31
C CYS A 98 7.00 2.88 -19.29
N CYS A 99 5.92 3.62 -19.57
CA CYS A 99 5.92 4.76 -20.47
C CYS A 99 6.45 4.46 -21.90
N LYS A 100 6.44 3.20 -22.32
CA LYS A 100 6.79 2.82 -23.70
C LYS A 100 5.88 3.54 -24.70
N PRO A 101 6.42 4.16 -25.76
CA PRO A 101 5.62 4.87 -26.76
C PRO A 101 4.73 3.92 -27.56
N GLY A 102 3.65 4.45 -28.11
CA GLY A 102 2.73 3.70 -28.98
C GLY A 102 1.78 2.75 -28.25
N GLN A 103 1.75 2.75 -26.92
CA GLN A 103 0.81 1.97 -26.14
C GLN A 103 -0.61 2.54 -26.24
N THR A 104 -1.61 1.68 -26.36
CA THR A 104 -3.02 2.09 -26.38
C THR A 104 -3.48 2.50 -24.99
N THR A 105 -4.06 3.69 -24.87
CA THR A 105 -4.66 4.17 -23.62
C THR A 105 -6.08 3.65 -23.45
N CYS A 106 -6.48 3.46 -22.19
CA CYS A 106 -7.80 3.05 -21.78
C CYS A 106 -8.70 4.28 -21.67
N ALA A 107 -9.78 4.33 -22.46
CA ALA A 107 -10.72 5.46 -22.44
C ALA A 107 -11.38 5.71 -21.06
N GLY A 108 -11.46 4.71 -20.19
CA GLY A 108 -12.12 4.83 -18.88
C GLY A 108 -11.25 5.40 -17.75
N CYS A 109 -9.92 5.35 -17.88
CA CYS A 109 -9.01 5.85 -16.84
C CYS A 109 -7.79 6.61 -17.35
N GLY A 110 -7.56 6.68 -18.66
CA GLY A 110 -6.43 7.41 -19.27
C GLY A 110 -5.09 6.67 -19.23
N LEU A 111 -4.96 5.60 -18.47
CA LEU A 111 -3.74 4.78 -18.37
C LEU A 111 -3.62 3.78 -19.52
N VAL A 112 -2.48 3.12 -19.68
CA VAL A 112 -2.31 2.09 -20.71
C VAL A 112 -3.31 0.96 -20.49
N LYS A 113 -4.03 0.58 -21.55
CA LYS A 113 -5.02 -0.49 -21.52
C LYS A 113 -4.36 -1.81 -21.20
N GLY A 114 -4.87 -2.51 -20.20
CA GLY A 114 -4.33 -3.80 -19.75
C GLY A 114 -3.11 -3.68 -18.83
N SER A 115 -2.63 -2.46 -18.55
CA SER A 115 -1.58 -2.27 -17.55
C SER A 115 -2.06 -2.71 -16.16
N PRO A 116 -1.15 -3.10 -15.26
CA PRO A 116 -1.44 -3.49 -13.89
C PRO A 116 -2.29 -2.48 -13.11
N GLY A 117 -2.10 -1.18 -13.38
CA GLY A 117 -2.84 -0.09 -12.77
C GLY A 117 -4.12 0.34 -13.53
N CYS A 118 -4.38 -0.19 -14.72
CA CYS A 118 -5.54 0.18 -15.55
C CYS A 118 -6.85 0.01 -14.77
N CYS A 119 -7.57 1.11 -14.54
CA CYS A 119 -8.81 1.17 -13.77
C CYS A 119 -8.69 0.68 -12.31
N LYS A 120 -7.47 0.50 -11.78
CA LYS A 120 -7.20 0.07 -10.40
C LYS A 120 -6.50 1.14 -9.56
N LEU A 121 -5.88 2.12 -10.21
CA LEU A 121 -5.31 3.27 -9.55
C LEU A 121 -6.42 4.25 -9.11
N PRO A 122 -6.33 4.84 -7.91
CA PRO A 122 -7.22 5.92 -7.51
C PRO A 122 -7.07 7.07 -8.51
N LYS A 123 -8.21 7.56 -9.01
CA LYS A 123 -8.22 8.76 -9.85
C LYS A 123 -7.95 9.95 -8.93
N SER A 124 -6.80 10.58 -9.09
CA SER A 124 -6.49 11.90 -8.51
C SER A 124 -7.29 13.00 -9.22
#